data_AF-A0A9Q4MSY7-F1
#
_entry.id   AF-A0A9Q4MSY7-F1
#
_cell.length_a   1.000
_cell.length_b   1.000
_cell.length_c   1.000
_cell.angle_alpha   90.00
_cell.angle_beta   90.00
_cell.angle_gamma   90.00
#
_symmetry.space_group_name_H-M   'P 1'
#
loop_
_entity.id
_entity.type
_entity.pdbx_description
1 polymer ?
#
loop_
_entity_poly.entity_id
_entity_poly.type
_entity_poly.pdbx_seq_one_letter_code
_entity_poly.pdbx_strand_id
1 'polypeptide(L)'
;MTQKEFEERTGLKLTADNYIEVETCYMNTDLDKDAFCKLWMKNPAALKEIEQKTVLVRELYEERKCLANFLIEQAEKWSASDLREKAIAMIGEREYLRRKIAKGYNLWKLDKELLDEILRK
;
A
#
# COMPACT_ATOMS: atom_id res chain seq x y z
N MET A 1 -16.49 2.58 10.72
CA MET A 1 -17.09 2.79 12.06
C MET A 1 -18.46 2.13 12.07
N THR A 2 -19.31 2.26 13.10
CA THR A 2 -20.71 1.81 13.01
C THR A 2 -21.64 3.00 12.74
N GLN A 3 -22.84 2.74 12.18
CA GLN A 3 -23.83 3.81 11.94
C GLN A 3 -24.13 4.57 13.22
N LYS A 4 -24.46 3.85 14.31
CA LYS A 4 -24.75 4.46 15.60
C LYS A 4 -23.60 5.35 16.10
N GLU A 5 -22.36 4.90 15.96
CA GLU A 5 -21.18 5.68 16.37
C GLU A 5 -21.02 6.97 15.51
N PHE A 6 -21.29 6.90 14.22
CA PHE A 6 -21.26 8.07 13.33
C PHE A 6 -22.35 9.08 13.71
N GLU A 7 -23.58 8.62 13.92
CA GLU A 7 -24.71 9.46 14.31
C GLU A 7 -24.47 10.13 15.68
N GLU A 8 -23.88 9.42 16.65
CA GLU A 8 -23.53 9.97 17.96
C GLU A 8 -22.44 11.06 17.87
N ARG A 9 -21.46 10.90 16.98
CA ARG A 9 -20.35 11.86 16.81
C ARG A 9 -20.74 13.09 15.99
N THR A 10 -21.63 12.94 15.02
CA THR A 10 -22.01 14.01 14.07
C THR A 10 -23.36 14.65 14.36
N GLY A 11 -24.22 13.96 15.11
CA GLY A 11 -25.62 14.34 15.32
C GLY A 11 -26.51 14.12 14.09
N LEU A 12 -25.98 13.55 12.99
CA LEU A 12 -26.67 13.41 11.72
C LEU A 12 -27.27 12.01 11.61
N LYS A 13 -28.61 11.91 11.49
CA LYS A 13 -29.30 10.62 11.30
C LYS A 13 -29.28 10.20 9.84
N LEU A 14 -28.87 8.96 9.58
CA LEU A 14 -28.80 8.41 8.23
C LEU A 14 -29.76 7.23 8.05
N THR A 15 -30.16 7.00 6.82
CA THR A 15 -30.72 5.69 6.44
C THR A 15 -29.57 4.69 6.28
N ALA A 16 -29.89 3.40 6.32
CA ALA A 16 -28.89 2.35 6.08
C ALA A 16 -28.18 2.54 4.73
N ASP A 17 -28.93 2.90 3.67
CA ASP A 17 -28.38 3.12 2.33
C ASP A 17 -27.39 4.28 2.29
N ASN A 18 -27.71 5.41 2.92
CA ASN A 18 -26.80 6.56 2.97
C ASN A 18 -25.57 6.28 3.83
N TYR A 19 -25.70 5.41 4.84
CA TYR A 19 -24.57 5.02 5.68
C TYR A 19 -23.52 4.19 4.92
N ILE A 20 -23.91 3.44 3.89
CA ILE A 20 -22.96 2.67 3.06
C ILE A 20 -21.90 3.59 2.45
N GLU A 21 -22.27 4.79 2.01
CA GLU A 21 -21.34 5.78 1.47
C GLU A 21 -20.35 6.27 2.55
N VAL A 22 -20.85 6.54 3.75
CA VAL A 22 -20.03 6.95 4.90
C VAL A 22 -19.02 5.86 5.26
N GLU A 23 -19.48 4.61 5.36
CA GLU A 23 -18.63 3.48 5.71
C GLU A 23 -17.57 3.23 4.64
N THR A 24 -17.96 3.23 3.36
CA THR A 24 -17.04 3.05 2.23
C THR A 24 -15.97 4.14 2.23
N CYS A 25 -16.38 5.41 2.36
CA CYS A 25 -15.46 6.53 2.42
C CYS A 25 -14.49 6.39 3.60
N TYR A 26 -14.98 6.03 4.79
CA TYR A 26 -14.15 5.82 5.97
C TYR A 26 -13.09 4.73 5.74
N MET A 27 -13.46 3.57 5.20
CA MET A 27 -12.53 2.46 4.90
C MET A 27 -11.48 2.83 3.86
N ASN A 28 -11.80 3.79 3.00
CA ASN A 28 -10.93 4.33 1.97
C ASN A 28 -10.11 5.55 2.43
N THR A 29 -10.07 5.83 3.73
CA THR A 29 -9.20 6.85 4.33
C THR A 29 -8.39 6.24 5.47
N ASP A 30 -7.27 6.87 5.81
CA ASP A 30 -6.45 6.50 6.98
C ASP A 30 -6.75 7.41 8.19
N LEU A 31 -7.89 8.11 8.18
CA LEU A 31 -8.29 9.03 9.25
C LEU A 31 -8.84 8.25 10.46
N ASP A 32 -8.55 8.74 11.65
CA ASP A 32 -9.27 8.29 12.84
C ASP A 32 -10.74 8.75 12.78
N LYS A 33 -11.56 8.11 13.61
CA LYS A 33 -13.01 8.32 13.61
C LYS A 33 -13.42 9.77 13.90
N ASP A 34 -12.70 10.49 14.77
CA ASP A 34 -13.04 11.87 15.13
C ASP A 34 -12.62 12.84 14.02
N ALA A 35 -11.42 12.67 13.46
CA ALA A 35 -10.96 13.44 12.32
C ALA A 35 -11.88 13.26 11.11
N PHE A 36 -12.28 12.02 10.82
CA PHE A 36 -13.20 11.71 9.74
C PHE A 36 -14.56 12.40 9.95
N CYS A 37 -15.21 12.21 11.11
CA CYS A 37 -16.53 12.79 11.38
C CYS A 37 -16.52 14.33 11.29
N LYS A 38 -15.47 14.97 11.83
CA LYS A 38 -15.30 16.43 11.75
C LYS A 38 -15.14 16.90 10.31
N LEU A 39 -14.35 16.19 9.50
CA LEU A 39 -14.11 16.57 8.11
C LEU A 39 -15.34 16.32 7.24
N TRP A 40 -16.09 15.23 7.50
CA TRP A 40 -17.36 14.94 6.86
C TRP A 40 -18.34 16.11 7.01
N MET A 41 -18.49 16.65 8.22
CA MET A 41 -19.42 17.76 8.47
C MET A 41 -18.91 19.11 7.94
N LYS A 42 -17.59 19.34 7.98
CA LYS A 42 -16.99 20.64 7.65
C LYS A 42 -16.69 20.81 6.16
N ASN A 43 -16.18 19.77 5.51
CA ASN A 43 -15.75 19.83 4.12
C ASN A 43 -15.80 18.43 3.45
N PRO A 44 -16.97 17.98 3.02
CA PRO A 44 -17.14 16.70 2.31
C PRO A 44 -16.28 16.60 1.03
N ALA A 45 -16.06 17.71 0.33
CA ALA A 45 -15.26 17.73 -0.90
C ALA A 45 -13.79 17.39 -0.63
N ALA A 46 -13.20 17.98 0.41
CA ALA A 46 -11.84 17.63 0.83
C ALA A 46 -11.74 16.17 1.28
N LEU A 47 -12.75 15.65 1.98
CA LEU A 47 -12.78 14.25 2.36
C LEU A 47 -12.82 13.31 1.13
N LYS A 48 -13.62 13.64 0.11
CA LYS A 48 -13.66 12.88 -1.14
C LYS A 48 -12.32 12.89 -1.87
N GLU A 49 -11.60 14.01 -1.86
CA GLU A 49 -10.27 14.09 -2.43
C GLU A 49 -9.25 13.23 -1.67
N ILE A 50 -9.32 13.21 -0.32
CA ILE A 50 -8.48 12.33 0.51
C ILE A 50 -8.78 10.86 0.19
N GLU A 51 -10.06 10.49 0.11
CA GLU A 51 -10.49 9.14 -0.26
C GLU A 51 -9.87 8.72 -1.61
N GLN A 52 -10.06 9.52 -2.65
CA GLN A 52 -9.54 9.24 -3.99
C GLN A 52 -8.02 9.09 -4.00
N LYS A 53 -7.30 9.99 -3.34
CA LYS A 53 -5.83 9.91 -3.27
C LYS A 53 -5.37 8.70 -2.47
N THR A 54 -6.05 8.35 -1.40
CA THR A 54 -5.70 7.18 -0.57
C THR A 54 -5.88 5.89 -1.37
N VAL A 55 -7.01 5.75 -2.08
CA VAL A 55 -7.26 4.61 -2.98
C VAL A 55 -6.18 4.54 -4.07
N LEU A 56 -5.91 5.66 -4.75
CA LEU A 56 -4.90 5.71 -5.81
C LEU A 56 -3.49 5.33 -5.30
N VAL A 57 -3.09 5.81 -4.13
CA VAL A 57 -1.80 5.45 -3.53
C VAL A 57 -1.73 3.95 -3.21
N ARG A 58 -2.82 3.37 -2.70
CA ARG A 58 -2.91 1.92 -2.44
C ARG A 58 -2.79 1.12 -3.73
N GLU A 59 -3.49 1.51 -4.79
CA GLU A 59 -3.42 0.88 -6.11
C GLU A 59 -2.00 0.95 -6.70
N LEU A 60 -1.40 2.15 -6.75
CA LEU A 60 -0.03 2.35 -7.24
C LEU A 60 1.00 1.55 -6.45
N TYR A 61 0.80 1.40 -5.13
CA TYR A 61 1.68 0.59 -4.30
C TYR A 61 1.58 -0.89 -4.66
N GLU A 62 0.39 -1.42 -4.90
CA GLU A 62 0.20 -2.80 -5.37
C GLU A 62 0.74 -3.02 -6.79
N GLU A 63 0.52 -2.09 -7.72
CA GLU A 63 1.11 -2.15 -9.06
C GLU A 63 2.64 -2.17 -9.00
N ARG A 64 3.24 -1.32 -8.15
CA ARG A 64 4.68 -1.30 -7.92
C ARG A 64 5.19 -2.63 -7.36
N LYS A 65 4.43 -3.28 -6.46
CA LYS A 65 4.80 -4.62 -5.96
C LYS A 65 4.73 -5.67 -7.06
N CYS A 66 3.71 -5.65 -7.91
CA CYS A 66 3.55 -6.57 -9.02
C CYS A 66 4.68 -6.40 -10.05
N LEU A 67 5.01 -5.16 -10.40
CA LEU A 67 6.10 -4.85 -11.31
C LEU A 67 7.46 -5.31 -10.75
N ALA A 68 7.73 -5.06 -9.46
CA ALA A 68 8.95 -5.54 -8.83
C ALA A 68 9.06 -7.07 -8.86
N ASN A 69 7.96 -7.80 -8.63
CA ASN A 69 7.94 -9.26 -8.76
C ASN A 69 8.25 -9.71 -10.19
N PHE A 70 7.63 -9.07 -11.17
CA PHE A 70 7.88 -9.34 -12.59
C PHE A 70 9.36 -9.11 -12.95
N LEU A 71 9.96 -8.01 -12.48
CA LEU A 71 11.38 -7.73 -12.70
C LEU A 71 12.29 -8.80 -12.07
N ILE A 72 11.99 -9.28 -10.86
CA ILE A 72 12.73 -10.37 -10.22
C ILE A 72 12.64 -11.65 -11.06
N GLU A 73 11.44 -12.00 -11.54
CA GLU A 73 11.20 -13.19 -12.36
C GLU A 73 11.95 -13.13 -13.70
N GLN A 74 11.91 -11.98 -14.39
CA GLN A 74 12.65 -11.80 -15.63
C GLN A 74 14.17 -11.78 -15.40
N ALA A 75 14.64 -11.16 -14.32
CA ALA A 75 16.06 -11.18 -13.95
C ALA A 75 16.55 -12.62 -13.77
N GLU A 76 15.80 -13.45 -13.03
CA GLU A 76 16.14 -14.86 -12.82
C GLU A 76 16.10 -15.65 -14.13
N LYS A 77 15.03 -15.49 -14.93
CA LYS A 77 14.83 -16.24 -16.18
C LYS A 77 15.93 -15.98 -17.22
N TRP A 78 16.39 -14.73 -17.31
CA TRP A 78 17.32 -14.30 -18.37
C TRP A 78 18.72 -13.97 -17.86
N SER A 79 19.00 -14.20 -16.57
CA SER A 79 20.25 -13.78 -15.91
C SER A 79 20.56 -12.29 -16.13
N ALA A 80 19.52 -11.45 -16.14
CA ALA A 80 19.59 -10.04 -16.49
C ALA A 80 19.86 -9.18 -15.24
N SER A 81 21.10 -8.70 -15.09
CA SER A 81 21.53 -7.91 -13.93
C SER A 81 20.89 -6.53 -13.86
N ASP A 82 20.57 -5.92 -14.99
CA ASP A 82 19.90 -4.63 -15.09
C ASP A 82 18.46 -4.70 -14.56
N LEU A 83 17.74 -5.81 -14.81
CA LEU A 83 16.40 -6.04 -14.26
C LEU A 83 16.44 -6.27 -12.74
N ARG A 84 17.48 -6.94 -12.25
CA ARG A 84 17.77 -7.05 -10.81
C ARG A 84 17.97 -5.67 -10.18
N GLU A 85 18.80 -4.83 -10.76
CA GLU A 85 19.07 -3.47 -10.26
C GLU A 85 17.79 -2.62 -10.23
N LYS A 86 16.97 -2.69 -11.29
CA LYS A 86 15.67 -2.01 -11.33
C LYS A 86 14.72 -2.50 -10.24
N ALA A 87 14.69 -3.81 -9.97
CA ALA A 87 13.89 -4.35 -8.87
C ALA A 87 14.38 -3.81 -7.52
N ILE A 88 15.68 -3.83 -7.26
CA ILE A 88 16.27 -3.31 -6.02
C ILE A 88 15.98 -1.81 -5.87
N ALA A 89 16.13 -1.01 -6.92
CA ALA A 89 15.83 0.42 -6.87
C ALA A 89 14.34 0.70 -6.56
N MET A 90 13.44 -0.19 -6.96
CA MET A 90 11.99 -0.02 -6.80
C MET A 90 11.48 -0.37 -5.40
N ILE A 91 12.02 -1.43 -4.77
CA ILE A 91 11.50 -1.98 -3.51
C ILE A 91 12.54 -2.02 -2.37
N GLY A 92 13.79 -1.71 -2.65
CA GLY A 92 14.90 -1.79 -1.71
C GLY A 92 15.54 -3.18 -1.62
N GLU A 93 16.78 -3.22 -1.16
CA GLU A 93 17.64 -4.39 -1.11
C GLU A 93 17.08 -5.52 -0.23
N ARG A 94 16.61 -5.17 0.97
CA ARG A 94 16.03 -6.14 1.93
C ARG A 94 14.77 -6.81 1.39
N GLU A 95 13.87 -6.02 0.80
CA GLU A 95 12.61 -6.52 0.27
C GLU A 95 12.85 -7.35 -1.01
N TYR A 96 13.80 -6.95 -1.85
CA TYR A 96 14.25 -7.73 -3.00
C TYR A 96 14.74 -9.13 -2.56
N LEU A 97 15.68 -9.19 -1.62
CA LEU A 97 16.22 -10.45 -1.11
C LEU A 97 15.13 -11.32 -0.47
N ARG A 98 14.27 -10.72 0.36
CA ARG A 98 13.14 -11.43 1.00
C ARG A 98 12.23 -12.08 -0.05
N ARG A 99 11.87 -11.36 -1.12
CA ARG A 99 11.02 -11.87 -2.21
C ARG A 99 11.71 -12.95 -3.02
N LYS A 100 13.00 -12.77 -3.32
CA LYS A 100 13.80 -13.74 -4.06
C LYS A 100 13.88 -15.07 -3.31
N ILE A 101 14.12 -15.01 -2.00
CA ILE A 101 14.12 -16.18 -1.09
C ILE A 101 12.73 -16.82 -1.01
N ALA A 102 11.68 -16.01 -0.81
CA ALA A 102 10.31 -16.52 -0.72
C ALA A 102 9.83 -17.22 -2.01
N LYS A 103 10.34 -16.80 -3.17
CA LYS A 103 10.09 -17.45 -4.46
C LYS A 103 10.97 -18.69 -4.72
N GLY A 104 11.94 -18.98 -3.86
CA GLY A 104 12.84 -20.14 -3.99
C GLY A 104 13.92 -19.98 -5.06
N TYR A 105 14.27 -18.73 -5.44
CA TYR A 105 15.30 -18.48 -6.44
C TYR A 105 16.71 -18.49 -5.84
N ASN A 106 17.69 -18.82 -6.68
CA ASN A 106 19.09 -18.90 -6.25
C ASN A 106 19.67 -17.50 -6.01
N LEU A 107 20.27 -17.29 -4.85
CA LEU A 107 21.02 -16.07 -4.58
C LEU A 107 22.27 -16.06 -5.47
N TRP A 108 22.36 -15.07 -6.35
CA TRP A 108 23.54 -14.84 -7.17
C TRP A 108 24.71 -14.38 -6.29
N LYS A 109 25.91 -14.32 -6.86
CA LYS A 109 27.09 -13.81 -6.13
C LYS A 109 26.83 -12.41 -5.54
N LEU A 110 26.29 -11.51 -6.36
CA LEU A 110 25.93 -10.15 -5.93
C LEU A 110 24.82 -10.12 -4.85
N ASP A 111 23.92 -11.10 -4.84
CA ASP A 111 22.87 -11.18 -3.81
C ASP A 111 23.43 -11.63 -2.47
N LYS A 112 24.41 -12.54 -2.49
CA LYS A 112 25.10 -13.00 -1.29
C LYS A 112 25.96 -11.91 -0.68
N GLU A 113 26.70 -11.17 -1.51
CA GLU A 113 27.47 -9.99 -1.08
C GLU A 113 26.56 -8.93 -0.46
N LEU A 114 25.42 -8.66 -1.10
CA LEU A 114 24.42 -7.73 -0.58
C LEU A 114 23.84 -8.18 0.76
N LEU A 115 23.52 -9.48 0.89
CA LEU A 115 23.01 -10.04 2.14
C LEU A 115 24.04 -9.94 3.27
N ASP A 116 25.31 -10.23 2.98
CA ASP A 116 26.39 -10.11 3.97
C ASP A 116 26.56 -8.66 4.45
N GLU A 117 26.48 -7.68 3.54
CA GLU A 117 26.53 -6.26 3.92
C GLU A 117 25.37 -5.86 4.84
N ILE A 118 24.15 -6.36 4.56
CA ILE A 118 22.96 -6.07 5.37
C ILE A 118 23.10 -6.66 6.78
N LEU A 119 23.69 -7.85 6.93
CA LEU A 119 23.81 -8.56 8.20
C LEU A 119 24.94 -8.03 9.10
N ARG A 120 25.93 -7.35 8.53
CA ARG A 120 27.04 -6.74 9.28
C ARG A 120 26.67 -5.41 9.95
N LYS A 121 25.55 -4.80 9.58
CA LYS A 121 25.02 -3.54 10.13
C LYS A 121 24.03 -3.82 11.25
#